data_AF-A0A2P6PS79-F1
#
_entry.id   AF-A0A2P6PS79-F1
#
_cell.length_a   1.000
_cell.length_b   1.000
_cell.length_c   1.000
_cell.angle_alpha   90.00
_cell.angle_beta   90.00
_cell.angle_gamma   90.00
#
_symmetry.space_group_name_H-M   'P 1'
#
loop_
_entity.id
_entity.type
_entity.pdbx_description
1 polymer ?
#
loop_
_entity_poly.entity_id
_entity_poly.type
_entity_poly.pdbx_seq_one_letter_code
_entity_poly.pdbx_strand_id
1 'polypeptide(L)'
;MKVLPVFHLVNPSDVRHQRGTIGESLKKHVQYQVEEINRWRQALATVANFSGWNTGDAKDQTRVIKEIEEYVLKRIPRSSEEKLAPSPPPLVGIRRIRLLVTCPHPQPLPPPPPPRQ
;
A
#
# COMPACT_ATOMS: atom_id res chain seq x y z
N MET A 1 -2.73 19.63 4.52
CA MET A 1 -3.06 18.20 4.29
C MET A 1 -2.17 17.36 5.20
N LYS A 2 -2.71 16.37 5.91
CA LYS A 2 -1.94 15.52 6.83
C LYS A 2 -2.02 14.08 6.34
N VAL A 3 -0.87 13.44 6.09
CA VAL A 3 -0.77 12.04 5.65
C VAL A 3 -0.23 11.23 6.81
N LEU A 4 -0.88 10.11 7.12
CA LEU A 4 -0.49 9.23 8.22
C LEU A 4 -0.42 7.79 7.68
N PRO A 5 0.77 7.25 7.42
CA PRO A 5 0.90 5.90 6.89
C PRO A 5 0.54 4.84 7.94
N VAL A 6 -0.08 3.77 7.47
CA VAL A 6 -0.30 2.53 8.24
C VAL A 6 0.38 1.40 7.46
N PHE A 7 1.42 0.82 8.05
CA PHE A 7 2.17 -0.29 7.49
C PHE A 7 1.60 -1.60 8.05
N HIS A 8 0.82 -2.30 7.23
CA HIS A 8 0.17 -3.55 7.65
C HIS A 8 0.97 -4.77 7.20
N LEU A 9 1.54 -5.51 8.16
CA LEU A 9 2.34 -6.71 7.90
C LEU A 9 3.48 -6.50 6.88
N VAL A 10 3.97 -5.26 6.76
CA VAL A 10 5.09 -4.90 5.89
C VAL A 10 6.10 -4.09 6.69
N ASN A 11 7.39 -4.30 6.41
CA ASN A 11 8.43 -3.48 7.02
C ASN A 11 8.44 -2.09 6.34
N PRO A 12 8.32 -0.97 7.09
CA PRO A 12 8.40 0.38 6.53
C PRO A 12 9.69 0.63 5.73
N SER A 13 10.79 -0.04 6.10
CA SER A 13 12.07 0.03 5.38
C SER A 13 11.96 -0.58 3.98
N ASP A 14 11.21 -1.67 3.82
CA ASP A 14 11.00 -2.28 2.50
C ASP A 14 10.12 -1.41 1.61
N VAL A 15 9.16 -0.69 2.20
CA VAL A 15 8.36 0.32 1.48
C VAL A 15 9.24 1.50 1.05
N ARG A 16 10.09 2.01 1.96
CA ARG A 16 10.97 3.17 1.71
C ARG A 16 11.98 2.92 0.60
N HIS A 17 12.55 1.73 0.56
CA HIS A 17 13.58 1.34 -0.40
C HIS A 17 13.05 0.47 -1.55
N GLN A 18 11.74 0.23 -1.59
CA GLN A 18 11.05 -0.63 -2.55
C GLN A 18 11.77 -1.99 -2.71
N ARG A 19 11.98 -2.68 -1.58
CA ARG A 19 12.61 -4.00 -1.50
C ARG A 19 11.56 -5.11 -1.42
N GLY A 20 12.01 -6.37 -1.52
CA GLY A 20 11.16 -7.55 -1.47
C GLY A 20 10.01 -7.51 -2.48
N THR A 21 8.82 -7.89 -2.02
CA THR A 21 7.60 -7.97 -2.84
C THR A 21 7.18 -6.63 -3.45
N ILE A 22 7.48 -5.51 -2.80
CA ILE A 22 7.18 -4.16 -3.31
C ILE A 22 8.04 -3.86 -4.53
N GLY A 23 9.34 -4.13 -4.43
CA GLY A 23 10.29 -3.94 -5.54
C GLY A 23 9.97 -4.82 -6.74
N GLU A 24 9.66 -6.08 -6.49
CA GLU A 24 9.26 -7.05 -7.53
C GLU A 24 7.97 -6.62 -8.25
N SER A 25 6.99 -6.14 -7.51
CA SER A 25 5.71 -5.68 -8.07
C SER A 25 5.91 -4.45 -8.95
N LEU A 26 6.73 -3.49 -8.52
CA LEU A 26 7.06 -2.33 -9.35
C LEU A 26 7.79 -2.74 -10.62
N LYS A 27 8.75 -3.67 -10.55
CA LYS A 27 9.50 -4.16 -11.73
C LYS A 27 8.60 -4.81 -12.78
N LYS A 28 7.60 -5.60 -12.35
CA LYS A 28 6.63 -6.24 -13.27
C LYS A 28 5.80 -5.23 -14.07
N HIS A 29 5.70 -3.98 -13.64
CA HIS A 29 4.86 -2.95 -14.28
C HIS A 29 5.67 -1.89 -15.04
N VAL A 30 7.01 -2.00 -15.09
CA VAL A 30 7.90 -1.02 -15.76
C VAL A 30 7.71 -0.98 -17.27
N GLN A 31 7.36 -2.09 -17.91
CA GLN A 31 7.43 -2.23 -19.37
C GLN A 31 6.50 -1.30 -20.16
N TYR A 32 5.53 -0.63 -19.52
CA TYR A 32 4.54 0.21 -20.20
C TYR A 32 4.36 1.61 -19.58
N GLN A 33 4.96 1.91 -18.42
CA GLN A 33 4.60 3.09 -17.61
C GLN A 33 5.78 3.63 -16.78
N VAL A 34 6.93 3.87 -17.40
CA VAL A 34 8.17 4.26 -16.70
C VAL A 34 8.00 5.53 -15.85
N GLU A 35 7.36 6.56 -16.39
CA GLU A 35 7.12 7.83 -15.71
C GLU A 35 6.18 7.69 -14.51
N GLU A 36 5.19 6.81 -14.62
CA GLU A 36 4.24 6.52 -13.54
C GLU A 36 4.91 5.72 -12.42
N ILE A 37 5.71 4.71 -12.77
CA ILE A 37 6.50 3.94 -11.80
C ILE A 37 7.47 4.84 -11.04
N ASN A 38 8.12 5.79 -11.70
CA ASN A 38 9.01 6.73 -11.04
C ASN A 38 8.28 7.63 -10.04
N ARG A 39 7.08 8.11 -10.40
CA ARG A 39 6.22 8.88 -9.47
C ARG A 39 5.79 8.03 -8.27
N TRP A 40 5.42 6.77 -8.48
CA TRP A 40 5.08 5.87 -7.38
C TRP A 40 6.27 5.57 -6.47
N ARG A 41 7.47 5.37 -7.02
CA ARG A 41 8.71 5.19 -6.22
C ARG A 41 8.96 6.38 -5.30
N GLN A 42 8.88 7.59 -5.85
CA GLN A 42 9.05 8.81 -5.07
C GLN A 42 7.97 8.97 -4.00
N ALA A 43 6.70 8.70 -4.34
CA ALA A 43 5.59 8.77 -3.39
C ALA A 43 5.74 7.77 -2.25
N LEU A 44 6.08 6.51 -2.55
CA LEU A 44 6.30 5.46 -1.54
C LEU A 44 7.47 5.81 -0.62
N ALA A 45 8.60 6.27 -1.18
CA ALA A 45 9.75 6.72 -0.39
C ALA A 45 9.39 7.89 0.52
N THR A 46 8.64 8.86 0.02
CA THR A 46 8.19 10.05 0.79
C THR A 46 7.27 9.65 1.93
N VAL A 47 6.24 8.87 1.65
CA VAL A 47 5.25 8.46 2.67
C VAL A 47 5.89 7.52 3.71
N ALA A 48 6.86 6.68 3.32
CA ALA A 48 7.60 5.83 4.25
C ALA A 48 8.56 6.58 5.19
N ASN A 49 8.76 7.89 4.98
CA ASN A 49 9.48 8.76 5.91
C ASN A 49 8.55 9.47 6.91
N PHE A 50 7.22 9.38 6.74
CA PHE A 50 6.28 9.99 7.68
C PHE A 50 6.07 9.13 8.92
N SER A 51 5.81 9.79 10.05
CA SER A 51 5.40 9.12 11.28
C SER A 51 4.05 8.45 11.09
N GLY A 52 3.94 7.19 11.48
CA GLY A 52 2.73 6.40 11.33
C GLY A 52 2.78 5.13 12.17
N TRP A 53 1.93 4.17 11.83
CA TRP A 53 1.77 2.93 12.59
C TRP A 53 2.30 1.73 11.81
N ASN A 54 2.99 0.81 12.50
CA ASN A 54 3.34 -0.50 11.96
C ASN A 54 2.56 -1.58 12.71
N THR A 55 1.73 -2.34 12.01
CA THR A 55 0.96 -3.44 12.62
C THR A 55 1.67 -4.78 12.53
N GLY A 56 2.81 -4.86 11.85
CA GLY A 56 3.64 -6.07 11.76
C GLY A 56 4.35 -6.41 13.07
N ASP A 57 4.68 -5.39 13.87
CA ASP A 57 5.38 -5.54 15.15
C ASP A 57 4.41 -5.73 16.33
N ALA A 58 3.11 -5.53 16.10
CA ALA A 58 2.10 -5.60 17.14
C ALA A 58 1.60 -7.04 17.33
N LYS A 59 1.82 -7.60 18.54
CA LYS A 59 1.17 -8.86 18.96
C LYS A 59 -0.37 -8.78 18.94
N ASP A 60 -0.91 -7.55 18.99
CA ASP A 60 -2.34 -7.27 18.97
C ASP A 60 -2.64 -6.11 18.02
N GLN A 61 -3.11 -6.45 16.81
CA GLN A 61 -3.51 -5.47 15.80
C GLN A 61 -4.70 -4.62 16.26
N THR A 62 -5.54 -5.14 17.16
CA THR A 62 -6.70 -4.45 17.73
C THR A 62 -6.28 -3.20 18.49
N ARG A 63 -5.15 -3.26 19.20
CA ARG A 63 -4.61 -2.11 19.92
C ARG A 63 -4.23 -0.98 18.96
N VAL A 64 -3.54 -1.30 17.86
CA VAL A 64 -3.12 -0.31 16.87
C VAL A 64 -4.34 0.35 16.21
N ILE A 65 -5.40 -0.42 15.93
CA ILE A 65 -6.65 0.13 15.39
C ILE A 65 -7.29 1.12 16.36
N LYS A 66 -7.37 0.79 17.66
CA LYS A 66 -7.90 1.71 18.68
C LYS A 66 -7.08 2.99 18.79
N GLU A 67 -5.75 2.89 18.74
CA GLU A 67 -4.86 4.06 18.75
C GLU A 67 -5.07 4.96 17.53
N ILE A 68 -5.28 4.37 16.34
CA ILE A 68 -5.61 5.12 15.11
C ILE A 68 -6.97 5.81 15.25
N GLU A 69 -8.00 5.09 15.70
CA GLU A 69 -9.35 5.62 15.90
C GLU A 69 -9.32 6.82 16.84
N GLU A 70 -8.68 6.67 18.00
CA GLU A 70 -8.54 7.74 18.99
C GLU A 70 -7.77 8.94 18.42
N TYR A 71 -6.68 8.69 17.69
CA TYR A 71 -5.91 9.75 17.05
C TYR A 71 -6.76 10.54 16.05
N VAL A 72 -7.50 9.84 15.19
CA VAL A 72 -8.33 10.44 14.14
C VAL A 72 -9.46 11.26 14.77
N LEU A 73 -10.18 10.69 15.74
CA LEU A 73 -11.28 11.36 16.43
C LEU A 73 -10.82 12.63 17.17
N LYS A 74 -9.61 12.63 17.73
CA LYS A 74 -9.07 13.78 18.48
C LYS A 74 -8.50 14.87 17.58
N ARG A 75 -7.92 14.52 16.43
CA ARG A 75 -7.10 15.45 15.63
C ARG A 75 -7.71 15.86 14.30
N ILE A 76 -8.75 15.16 13.85
CA ILE A 76 -9.52 15.55 12.67
C ILE A 76 -10.83 16.14 13.18
N PRO A 77 -11.02 17.47 13.09
CA PRO A 77 -12.30 18.07 13.48
C PRO A 77 -13.40 17.42 12.63
N ARG A 78 -14.51 17.02 13.27
CA ARG A 78 -15.70 16.58 12.54
C ARG A 78 -16.21 17.78 11.75
N SER A 79 -15.82 17.90 10.50
CA SER A 79 -16.41 18.90 9.61
C SER A 79 -17.83 18.44 9.29
N SER A 80 -18.81 18.98 10.00
CA SER A 80 -20.12 19.15 9.40
C SER A 80 -19.97 20.13 8.24
N GLU A 81 -20.42 19.70 7.06
CA GLU A 81 -20.57 20.43 5.80
C GLU A 81 -19.36 20.50 4.84
N GLU A 82 -19.47 19.59 3.87
CA GLU A 82 -19.13 19.71 2.46
C GLU A 82 -19.19 21.15 1.91
N LYS A 83 -18.04 21.81 1.83
CA LYS A 83 -17.77 22.79 0.76
C LYS A 83 -16.83 22.13 -0.23
N LEU A 84 -17.39 21.82 -1.40
CA LEU A 84 -16.71 21.26 -2.57
C LEU A 84 -15.59 22.20 -3.01
N ALA A 85 -14.39 22.01 -2.45
CA ALA A 85 -13.17 22.52 -3.05
C ALA A 85 -13.02 21.86 -4.44
N PRO A 86 -12.52 22.57 -5.46
CA PRO A 86 -12.23 21.94 -6.75
C PRO A 86 -11.36 20.72 -6.50
N SER A 87 -11.77 19.59 -7.08
CA SER A 87 -11.15 18.31 -6.76
C SER A 87 -9.63 18.43 -6.96
N PRO A 88 -8.82 17.96 -6.00
CA PRO A 88 -7.41 17.77 -6.30
C PRO A 88 -7.34 16.92 -7.58
N PRO A 89 -6.38 17.22 -8.50
CA PRO A 89 -6.26 16.50 -9.76
C PRO A 89 -6.39 15.01 -9.47
N PRO A 90 -7.19 14.27 -10.25
CA PRO A 90 -7.52 12.89 -9.96
C PRO A 90 -6.22 12.18 -9.61
N LEU A 91 -6.15 11.63 -8.41
CA LEU A 91 -5.07 10.76 -7.99
C LEU A 91 -5.17 9.51 -8.88
N VAL A 92 -4.64 9.62 -10.09
CA VAL A 92 -4.49 8.53 -11.05
C VAL A 92 -3.68 7.47 -10.32
N GLY A 93 -4.39 6.40 -9.91
CA GLY A 93 -3.82 5.30 -9.14
C GLY A 93 -4.68 4.81 -7.97
N ILE A 94 -5.47 5.67 -7.30
CA ILE A 94 -6.17 5.23 -6.06
C ILE A 94 -7.40 4.36 -6.36
N ARG A 95 -7.98 4.42 -7.56
CA ARG A 95 -9.04 3.47 -7.99
C ARG A 95 -8.54 2.03 -8.17
N ARG A 96 -7.22 1.79 -8.10
CA ARG A 96 -6.63 0.47 -8.29
C ARG A 96 -5.77 -0.02 -7.11
N ILE A 97 -5.76 0.69 -5.98
CA ILE A 97 -5.37 0.08 -4.69
C ILE A 97 -6.56 -0.77 -4.18
N ARG A 98 -7.07 -1.66 -5.03
CA ARG A 98 -7.49 -2.96 -4.52
C ARG A 98 -6.16 -3.62 -4.21
N LEU A 99 -5.69 -3.40 -2.99
CA LEU A 99 -4.64 -4.16 -2.33
C LEU A 99 -4.66 -5.57 -2.95
N LEU A 100 -3.67 -5.86 -3.80
CA LEU A 100 -3.36 -7.22 -4.23
C LEU A 100 -2.77 -7.92 -2.99
N VAL A 101 -3.62 -8.10 -1.97
CA VAL A 101 -3.39 -8.94 -0.79
C VAL A 101 -3.71 -10.39 -1.13
N THR A 102 -4.23 -10.67 -2.34
CA THR A 102 -4.23 -12.02 -2.87
C THR A 102 -3.04 -12.16 -3.81
N CYS A 103 -1.91 -12.62 -3.28
CA CYS A 103 -1.11 -13.56 -4.07
C CYS A 103 -2.10 -14.66 -4.51
N PRO A 104 -2.34 -14.91 -5.81
CA PRO A 104 -2.99 -16.16 -6.18
C PRO A 104 -2.12 -17.26 -5.56
N HIS A 105 -2.74 -18.07 -4.70
CA HIS A 105 -2.15 -19.31 -4.23
C HIS A 105 -1.53 -20.01 -5.45
N PRO A 106 -0.24 -20.39 -5.42
CA PRO A 106 0.36 -21.10 -6.55
C PRO A 106 -0.47 -22.36 -6.77
N GLN A 107 -1.21 -22.41 -7.87
CA GLN A 107 -1.87 -23.66 -8.27
C GLN A 107 -0.75 -24.69 -8.49
N PRO A 108 -0.84 -25.90 -7.94
CA PRO A 108 0.11 -26.96 -8.21
C PRO A 108 0.27 -27.13 -9.72
N LEU A 109 1.51 -27.24 -10.20
CA LEU A 109 1.78 -27.53 -11.60
C LEU A 109 1.04 -28.83 -12.00
N PRO A 110 0.41 -28.90 -13.18
CA PRO A 110 -0.17 -30.14 -13.66
C PRO A 110 0.92 -31.22 -13.77
N PRO A 111 0.60 -32.49 -13.51
CA PRO A 111 1.56 -33.58 -13.65
C PRO A 111 2.14 -33.60 -15.08
N PRO A 112 3.41 -33.98 -15.25
CA PRO A 112 4.00 -34.08 -16.58
C PRO A 112 3.20 -35.07 -17.43
N PRO A 113 3.10 -34.83 -18.76
CA PRO A 113 2.42 -35.75 -19.66
C PRO A 113 3.10 -37.13 -19.59
N PRO A 114 2.33 -38.22 -19.74
CA PRO A 114 2.92 -39.56 -19.77
C PRO A 114 3.96 -39.64 -20.90
N PRO A 115 5.00 -40.48 -20.74
CA PRO A 115 5.98 -40.70 -21.80
C PRO A 115 5.24 -41.12 -23.08
N ARG A 116 5.59 -40.50 -24.21
CA ARG A 116 5.15 -41.00 -25.52
C ARG A 116 5.71 -42.41 -25.69
N GLN A 117 4.83 -43.40 -25.87
CA GLN A 117 5.20 -44.70 -26.42
C GLN A 117 5.56 -44.55 -27.89
#